data_AF-A0A964VPP5-F1
#
_entry.id   AF-A0A964VPP5-F1
#
_cell.length_a   1.000
_cell.length_b   1.000
_cell.length_c   1.000
_cell.angle_alpha   90.00
_cell.angle_beta   90.00
_cell.angle_gamma   90.00
#
_symmetry.space_group_name_H-M   'P 1'
#
loop_
_entity.id
_entity.type
_entity.pdbx_description
1 polymer ?
#
loop_
_entity_poly.entity_id
_entity_poly.type
_entity_poly.pdbx_seq_one_letter_code
_entity_poly.pdbx_strand_id
1 'polypeptide(L)' 'MPRPHKPDDVFRILREYDSRFVVLVNRGKGSHRMIFHPNIKGQKRSFPIPYHRGKEIQRGLLKALIRRFNLPNNLFG' A
#
# COMPACT_ATOMS: atom_id res chain seq x y z
N MET A 1 -3.96 -15.35 4.71
CA MET A 1 -4.50 -14.65 3.52
C MET A 1 -4.77 -13.23 3.98
N PRO A 2 -4.39 -12.17 3.23
CA PRO A 2 -4.50 -10.82 3.73
C PRO A 2 -5.95 -10.49 4.08
N ARG A 3 -6.15 -9.97 5.29
CA ARG A 3 -7.44 -9.50 5.78
C ARG A 3 -7.66 -8.08 5.26
N PRO A 4 -8.91 -7.64 5.02
CA PRO A 4 -9.19 -6.25 4.73
C PRO A 4 -8.62 -5.32 5.81
N HIS A 5 -8.08 -4.17 5.40
CA HIS A 5 -7.50 -3.17 6.30
C HIS A 5 -7.94 -1.79 5.87
N LYS A 6 -8.06 -0.85 6.81
CA LYS A 6 -8.24 0.57 6.47
C LYS A 6 -6.97 1.09 5.78
N PRO A 7 -7.08 2.05 4.85
CA PRO A 7 -5.94 2.65 4.18
C PRO A 7 -4.85 3.14 5.13
N ASP A 8 -5.24 3.78 6.22
CA ASP A 8 -4.29 4.33 7.20
C ASP A 8 -3.50 3.20 7.90
N ASP A 9 -4.14 2.08 8.21
CA ASP A 9 -3.46 0.89 8.76
C ASP A 9 -2.51 0.28 7.74
N VAL A 10 -2.90 0.20 6.46
CA VAL A 10 -2.00 -0.29 5.40
C VAL A 10 -0.77 0.59 5.31
N PHE A 11 -0.92 1.92 5.34
CA PHE A 11 0.22 2.84 5.26
C PHE A 11 1.12 2.72 6.49
N ARG A 12 0.53 2.56 7.68
CA ARG A 12 1.27 2.35 8.92
C ARG A 12 2.08 1.06 8.86
N ILE A 13 1.44 -0.08 8.54
CA ILE A 13 2.09 -1.39 8.43
C ILE A 13 3.24 -1.38 7.42
N LEU A 14 3.05 -0.73 6.25
CA LEU A 14 4.11 -0.62 5.26
C LEU A 14 5.32 0.17 5.76
N ARG A 15 5.10 1.29 6.44
CA ARG A 15 6.19 2.10 7.02
C ARG A 15 6.90 1.40 8.17
N GLU A 16 6.17 0.65 8.99
CA GLU A 16 6.73 -0.20 10.05
C GLU A 16 7.60 -1.32 9.46
N TYR A 17 7.20 -1.89 8.33
CA TYR A 17 7.98 -2.91 7.61
C TYR A 17 9.22 -2.33 6.93
N ASP A 18 9.09 -1.21 6.22
CA ASP A 18 10.22 -0.48 5.62
C ASP A 18 9.93 1.03 5.62
N SER A 19 10.73 1.79 6.35
CA SER A 19 10.56 3.24 6.53
C SER A 19 10.67 4.03 5.22
N ARG A 20 11.20 3.44 4.15
CA ARG A 20 11.31 4.05 2.82
C ARG A 20 10.00 4.06 2.04
N PHE A 21 8.94 3.42 2.55
CA PHE A 21 7.61 3.55 1.98
C PHE A 21 7.07 4.98 2.14
N VAL A 22 6.73 5.60 1.01
CA VAL A 22 6.16 6.95 0.97
C VAL A 22 4.75 6.90 0.40
N VAL A 23 3.86 7.71 0.96
CA VAL A 23 2.49 7.90 0.45
C VAL A 23 2.41 9.28 -0.16
N LEU A 24 2.28 9.33 -1.48
CA LEU A 24 2.14 10.57 -2.24
C LEU A 24 0.65 10.88 -2.42
N VAL A 25 0.27 12.12 -2.10
CA VAL A 25 -1.08 12.62 -2.25
C VAL A 25 -1.15 13.39 -3.57
N ASN A 26 -1.95 12.91 -4.53
CA ASN A 26 -2.13 13.64 -5.78
C ASN A 26 -3.23 14.69 -5.60
N ARG A 27 -2.89 15.99 -5.75
CA ARG A 27 -3.82 17.12 -5.56
C ARG A 27 -4.97 17.17 -6.59
N GLY A 28 -4.89 16.42 -7.69
CA GLY A 28 -5.91 16.41 -8.75
C GLY A 28 -6.90 15.23 -8.75
N LYS A 29 -6.58 14.11 -8.06
CA LYS A 29 -7.43 12.91 -8.00
C LYS A 29 -7.57 12.46 -6.55
N GLY A 30 -8.37 13.21 -5.78
CA GLY A 30 -8.46 13.10 -4.32
C GLY A 30 -8.88 11.73 -3.77
N SER A 31 -9.45 10.87 -4.62
CA SER A 31 -9.90 9.52 -4.28
C SER A 31 -8.81 8.46 -4.27
N HIS A 32 -7.57 8.80 -4.63
CA HIS A 32 -6.45 7.84 -4.62
C HIS A 32 -5.22 8.41 -3.90
N ARG A 33 -4.40 7.50 -3.39
CA ARG A 33 -3.05 7.76 -2.88
C ARG A 33 -2.07 6.87 -3.62
N MET A 34 -0.86 7.36 -3.86
CA MET A 34 0.19 6.58 -4.49
C MET A 34 1.14 6.07 -3.42
N ILE A 35 1.22 4.76 -3.25
CA ILE A 35 2.28 4.14 -2.45
C ILE A 35 3.52 4.07 -3.34
N PHE A 36 4.66 4.51 -2.83
CA PHE A 36 5.95 4.51 -3.51
C PHE A 36 7.01 3.84 -2.63
N HIS A 37 7.91 3.10 -3.27
CA HIS A 37 9.12 2.59 -2.65
C HIS A 37 10.32 2.78 -3.60
N PRO A 38 11.45 3.33 -3.13
CA PRO A 38 12.59 3.66 -4.00
C PRO A 38 13.35 2.43 -4.48
N ASN A 39 13.27 1.30 -3.77
CA ASN A 39 14.06 0.12 -4.08
C ASN A 39 13.34 -1.19 -3.72
N ILE A 40 12.67 -1.82 -4.68
CA ILE A 40 12.20 -3.20 -4.61
C ILE A 40 13.01 -4.00 -5.62
N LYS A 41 13.92 -4.85 -5.14
CA LYS A 41 14.85 -5.64 -6.00
C LYS A 41 15.60 -4.77 -7.03
N GLY A 42 16.11 -3.62 -6.61
CA GLY A 42 16.85 -2.68 -7.45
C GLY A 42 15.98 -1.72 -8.28
N GLN A 43 14.65 -1.80 -8.18
CA GLN A 43 13.75 -0.97 -8.99
C GLN A 43 12.82 -0.11 -8.13
N LYS A 44 12.61 1.14 -8.57
CA LYS A 44 11.56 2.00 -8.02
C LYS A 44 10.19 1.43 -8.37
N ARG A 45 9.29 1.35 -7.39
CA ARG A 45 7.92 0.85 -7.59
C ARG A 45 6.89 1.81 -7.02
N SER A 46 5.75 1.86 -7.68
CA SER A 46 4.57 2.56 -7.18
C SER A 46 3.31 1.72 -7.40
N PHE A 47 2.29 2.02 -6.60
CA PHE A 47 0.98 1.38 -6.65
C PHE A 47 -0.12 2.36 -6.21
N PRO A 48 -1.15 2.58 -7.03
CA PRO A 48 -2.30 3.39 -6.64
C PRO A 48 -3.18 2.61 -5.66
N ILE A 49 -3.61 3.27 -4.60
CA ILE A 49 -4.62 2.75 -3.67
C ILE A 49 -5.80 3.72 -3.60
N PRO A 50 -7.05 3.23 -3.70
CA PRO A 50 -8.22 4.05 -3.46
C PRO A 50 -8.22 4.49 -2.00
N TYR A 51 -8.45 5.77 -1.77
CA TYR A 51 -8.51 6.39 -0.47
C TYR A 51 -9.89 7.00 -0.27
N HIS A 52 -10.78 6.20 0.29
CA HIS A 52 -12.07 6.64 0.81
C HIS A 52 -12.02 6.47 2.32
N ARG A 53 -12.08 7.58 3.06
CA ARG A 53 -12.00 7.57 4.52
C ARG A 53 -13.07 6.62 5.08
N GLY A 54 -12.65 5.67 5.92
CA GLY A 54 -13.53 4.69 6.55
C GLY A 54 -13.83 3.42 5.74
N LYS A 55 -13.46 3.32 4.46
CA LYS A 55 -13.61 2.08 3.69
C LYS A 55 -12.34 1.24 3.73
N GLU A 56 -12.52 -0.07 3.85
CA GLU A 56 -11.42 -1.02 3.84
C GLU A 56 -10.92 -1.33 2.43
N ILE A 57 -9.62 -1.52 2.33
CA ILE A 57 -8.97 -2.06 1.14
C ILE A 57 -9.21 -3.56 1.11
N GLN A 58 -9.89 -4.01 0.06
CA GLN A 58 -10.28 -5.40 -0.09
C GLN A 58 -9.10 -6.32 -0.38
N ARG A 59 -9.29 -7.60 -0.05
CA ARG A 59 -8.26 -8.66 -0.12
C ARG A 59 -7.55 -8.73 -1.47
N GLY A 60 -8.28 -8.58 -2.58
CA GLY A 60 -7.72 -8.63 -3.93
C GLY A 60 -6.67 -7.54 -4.16
N LEU A 61 -6.93 -6.33 -3.67
CA LEU A 61 -5.99 -5.22 -3.82
C LEU A 61 -4.79 -5.36 -2.89
N LEU A 62 -4.97 -5.87 -1.68
CA LEU A 62 -3.86 -6.19 -0.78
C LEU A 62 -2.94 -7.27 -1.35
N LYS A 63 -3.50 -8.31 -1.98
CA LYS A 63 -2.69 -9.32 -2.70
C LYS A 63 -1.89 -8.70 -3.85
N ALA A 64 -2.50 -7.79 -4.61
CA ALA A 64 -1.81 -7.08 -5.69
C ALA A 64 -0.68 -6.20 -5.15
N LEU A 65 -0.91 -5.53 -4.02
CA LEU A 65 0.09 -4.72 -3.32
C LEU A 65 1.27 -5.58 -2.83
N ILE A 66 1.00 -6.69 -2.14
CA ILE A 66 2.02 -7.65 -1.69
C ILE A 66 2.90 -8.10 -2.85
N ARG A 67 2.27 -8.51 -3.97
CA ARG A 67 2.99 -8.95 -5.16
C ARG A 67 3.82 -7.82 -5.79
N ARG A 68 3.27 -6.60 -5.87
CA ARG A 68 3.93 -5.46 -6.51
C ARG A 68 5.21 -5.05 -5.78
N PHE A 69 5.20 -5.11 -4.45
CA PHE A 69 6.31 -4.71 -3.61
C PHE A 69 7.12 -5.90 -3.05
N ASN A 70 6.83 -7.13 -3.49
CA ASN A 70 7.51 -8.35 -3.01
C ASN A 70 7.52 -8.44 -1.48
N LEU A 71 6.34 -8.25 -0.86
CA LEU A 71 6.15 -8.25 0.58
C LEU A 71 5.84 -9.67 1.10
N PRO A 72 5.98 -9.94 2.40
CA PRO A 72 5.52 -11.18 3.01
C PRO A 72 4.00 -11.39 2.83
N ASN A 73 3.60 -12.62 2.55
CA ASN A 73 2.19 -12.97 2.30
C ASN A 73 1.26 -12.81 3.52
N ASN A 74 1.84 -12.77 4.73
CA ASN A 74 1.18 -12.63 6.02
C ASN A 74 1.23 -11.19 6.57
N LEU A 75 1.75 -10.22 5.81
CA LEU A 75 1.95 -8.85 6.29
C LEU A 75 0.65 -8.16 6.75
N PHE A 76 -0.48 -8.49 6.12
CA PHE A 76 -1.81 -7.95 6.46
C PHE A 76 -2.69 -9.01 7.14
N GLY A 77 -2.10 -9.85 7.99
CA GLY A 77 -2.79 -10.86 8.83
C GLY A 77 -3.31 -12.12 8.13
#